data_AF-A0A7W8K5S2-F1
#
_entry.id   AF-A0A7W8K5S2-F1
#
_cell.length_a   1.000
_cell.length_b   1.000
_cell.length_c   1.000
_cell.angle_alpha   90.00
_cell.angle_beta   90.00
_cell.angle_gamma   90.00
#
_symmetry.space_group_name_H-M   'P 1'
#
loop_
_entity.id
_entity.type
_entity.pdbx_description
1 polymer ?
#
loop_
_entity_poly.entity_id
_entity_poly.type
_entity_poly.pdbx_seq_one_letter_code
_entity_poly.pdbx_strand_id
1 'polypeptide(L)'
;MFLVKPERRRLLQVGATVAVIALGLASRAYPSFVPEVLGKYPGDALWAMMIFFALGMVATRLLTWKLAAWALLICFAVEFSQLYQAPWINAIRAHTLGHLVLGSFFGWLDLIAYTVGIAIAALVDKLLLFTRR
;
A
#
# COMPACT_ATOMS: atom_id res chain seq x y z
N MET A 1 24.67 26.39 -11.47
CA MET A 1 24.47 24.94 -11.62
C MET A 1 23.08 24.60 -11.08
N PHE A 2 22.08 24.47 -11.95
CA PHE A 2 20.72 24.10 -11.52
C PHE A 2 20.73 22.64 -11.09
N LEU A 3 20.70 22.38 -9.78
CA LEU A 3 20.43 21.05 -9.23
C LEU A 3 19.00 20.69 -9.62
N VAL A 4 18.84 19.95 -10.72
CA VAL A 4 17.57 19.30 -11.06
C VAL A 4 17.27 18.36 -9.90
N LYS A 5 16.25 18.69 -9.10
CA LYS A 5 15.82 17.79 -8.02
C LYS A 5 15.36 16.48 -8.66
N PRO A 6 15.80 15.32 -8.14
CA PRO A 6 15.37 14.04 -8.68
C PRO A 6 13.85 13.92 -8.59
N GLU A 7 13.20 13.63 -9.71
CA GLU A 7 11.76 13.43 -9.81
C GLU A 7 11.45 11.97 -10.19
N ARG A 8 10.38 11.46 -9.60
CA ARG A 8 9.84 10.12 -9.92
C ARG A 8 9.20 10.12 -11.30
N ARG A 9 9.39 9.01 -12.02
CA ARG A 9 8.74 8.76 -13.32
C ARG A 9 7.27 8.40 -13.12
N ARG A 10 6.37 9.38 -13.35
CA ARG A 10 4.92 9.21 -13.14
C ARG A 10 4.34 7.99 -13.85
N LEU A 11 4.72 7.74 -15.10
CA LEU A 11 4.20 6.59 -15.87
C LEU A 11 4.59 5.24 -15.24
N LEU A 12 5.82 5.13 -14.73
CA LEU A 12 6.24 3.89 -14.06
C LEU A 12 5.55 3.72 -12.69
N GLN A 13 5.26 4.82 -11.98
CA GLN A 13 4.47 4.78 -10.75
C GLN A 13 3.03 4.33 -11.00
N VAL A 14 2.41 4.80 -12.09
CA VAL A 14 1.07 4.36 -12.52
C VAL A 14 1.10 2.87 -12.85
N GLY A 15 2.06 2.43 -13.67
CA GLY A 15 2.21 1.01 -14.01
C GLY A 15 2.43 0.12 -12.79
N ALA A 16 3.31 0.55 -11.86
CA ALA A 16 3.54 -0.16 -10.60
C ALA A 16 2.27 -0.24 -9.75
N THR A 17 1.50 0.86 -9.65
CA THR A 17 0.24 0.90 -8.90
C THR A 17 -0.80 -0.08 -9.47
N VAL A 18 -0.98 -0.07 -10.80
CA VAL A 18 -1.91 -1.00 -11.46
C VAL A 18 -1.47 -2.45 -11.28
N ALA A 19 -0.16 -2.73 -11.39
CA ALA A 19 0.37 -4.07 -11.18
C ALA A 19 0.13 -4.58 -9.75
N VAL A 20 0.40 -3.77 -8.71
CA VAL A 20 0.15 -4.20 -7.33
C VAL A 20 -1.33 -4.33 -7.00
N ILE A 21 -2.22 -3.53 -7.62
CA ILE A 21 -3.67 -3.71 -7.49
C ILE A 21 -4.08 -5.07 -8.07
N ALA A 22 -3.62 -5.39 -9.29
CA ALA A 22 -3.94 -6.66 -9.93
C ALA A 22 -3.44 -7.86 -9.12
N LEU A 23 -2.18 -7.81 -8.64
CA LEU A 23 -1.61 -8.84 -7.78
C LEU A 23 -2.33 -8.95 -6.44
N GLY A 24 -2.68 -7.81 -5.83
CA GLY A 24 -3.42 -7.75 -4.58
C GLY A 24 -4.78 -8.43 -4.71
N LEU A 25 -5.55 -8.07 -5.73
CA LEU A 25 -6.83 -8.72 -6.03
C LEU A 25 -6.66 -10.21 -6.35
N ALA A 26 -5.64 -10.59 -7.12
CA ALA A 26 -5.35 -11.98 -7.44
C ALA A 26 -5.02 -12.80 -6.19
N SER A 27 -4.25 -12.26 -5.24
CA SER A 27 -3.94 -12.93 -3.97
C SER A 27 -5.19 -13.21 -3.12
N ARG A 28 -6.23 -12.37 -3.24
CA ARG A 28 -7.51 -12.56 -2.56
C ARG A 28 -8.44 -13.50 -3.31
N ALA A 29 -8.46 -13.41 -4.64
CA ALA A 29 -9.31 -14.24 -5.49
C ALA A 29 -8.82 -15.69 -5.58
N TYR A 30 -7.51 -15.92 -5.47
CA TYR A 30 -6.90 -17.23 -5.60
C TYR A 30 -5.93 -17.54 -4.44
N PRO A 31 -6.46 -17.77 -3.22
CA PRO A 31 -5.63 -18.05 -2.04
C PRO A 31 -4.71 -19.27 -2.20
N SER A 32 -5.09 -20.23 -3.06
CA SER A 32 -4.32 -21.44 -3.34
C SER A 32 -2.95 -21.20 -4.01
N PHE A 33 -2.73 -20.04 -4.64
CA PHE A 33 -1.41 -19.67 -5.18
C PHE A 33 -0.49 -19.05 -4.14
N VAL A 34 -1.02 -18.69 -2.97
CA VAL A 34 -0.26 -18.13 -1.86
C VAL A 34 0.09 -19.27 -0.89
N PRO A 35 1.34 -19.38 -0.42
CA PRO A 35 1.68 -20.34 0.61
C PRO A 35 0.74 -20.22 1.81
N GLU A 36 0.13 -21.32 2.23
CA GLU A 36 -0.89 -21.32 3.30
C GLU A 36 -0.37 -20.67 4.60
N VAL A 37 0.92 -20.87 4.90
CA VAL A 37 1.63 -20.25 6.04
C VAL A 37 1.54 -18.72 6.05
N LEU A 38 1.43 -18.08 4.87
CA LEU A 38 1.35 -16.63 4.74
C LEU A 38 -0.09 -16.11 4.75
N GLY A 39 -1.09 -16.97 4.54
CA GLY A 39 -2.50 -16.61 4.57
C GLY A 39 -2.82 -15.32 3.81
N LYS A 40 -3.41 -14.33 4.51
CA LYS A 40 -3.84 -13.06 3.94
C LYS A 40 -2.74 -11.99 3.80
N TYR A 41 -1.61 -12.16 4.48
CA TYR A 41 -0.60 -11.10 4.66
C TYR A 41 0.07 -10.62 3.36
N PRO A 42 0.27 -11.46 2.32
CA PRO A 42 0.76 -10.97 1.03
C PRO A 42 -0.19 -9.96 0.38
N GLY A 43 -1.50 -10.16 0.52
CA GLY A 43 -2.51 -9.21 0.06
C GLY A 43 -2.45 -7.90 0.84
N ASP A 44 -2.24 -7.95 2.15
CA ASP A 44 -2.08 -6.76 3.01
C ASP A 44 -0.80 -5.97 2.67
N ALA A 45 0.32 -6.67 2.43
CA ALA A 45 1.55 -6.06 1.97
C ALA A 45 1.38 -5.37 0.60
N LEU A 46 0.72 -6.03 -0.37
CA LEU A 46 0.44 -5.47 -1.69
C LEU A 46 -0.49 -4.25 -1.62
N TRP A 47 -1.46 -4.26 -0.71
CA TRP A 47 -2.32 -3.11 -0.45
C TRP A 47 -1.51 -1.92 0.10
N ALA A 48 -0.57 -2.15 1.02
CA ALA A 48 0.30 -1.09 1.52
C ALA A 48 1.26 -0.55 0.43
N MET A 49 1.76 -1.41 -0.47
CA MET A 49 2.53 -0.99 -1.64
C MET A 49 1.72 -0.10 -2.57
N MET A 50 0.44 -0.43 -2.80
CA MET A 50 -0.48 0.39 -3.58
C MET A 50 -0.61 1.81 -3.01
N ILE A 51 -0.81 1.95 -1.69
CA ILE A 51 -0.89 3.26 -1.03
C ILE A 51 0.41 4.05 -1.25
N PHE A 52 1.57 3.40 -1.08
CA PHE A 52 2.86 4.04 -1.29
C PHE A 52 3.01 4.59 -2.72
N PHE A 53 2.75 3.76 -3.74
CA PHE A 53 2.88 4.19 -5.14
C PHE A 53 1.84 5.25 -5.51
N ALA A 54 0.62 5.16 -4.98
CA ALA A 54 -0.41 6.19 -5.14
C ALA A 54 0.04 7.56 -4.62
N LEU A 55 0.63 7.61 -3.42
CA LEU A 55 1.21 8.84 -2.91
C LEU A 55 2.40 9.30 -3.77
N GLY A 56 3.23 8.38 -4.25
CA GLY A 56 4.36 8.66 -5.15
C GLY A 56 3.95 9.24 -6.51
N MET A 57 2.77 8.88 -7.02
CA MET A 57 2.19 9.45 -8.24
C MET A 57 1.82 10.93 -8.07
N VAL A 58 1.24 11.29 -6.91
CA VAL A 58 0.80 12.66 -6.61
C VAL A 58 1.98 13.53 -6.17
N ALA A 59 2.78 13.03 -5.23
CA ALA A 59 3.87 13.77 -4.59
C ALA A 59 5.25 13.37 -5.17
N THR A 60 5.44 13.60 -6.48
CA THR A 60 6.62 13.11 -7.23
C THR A 60 7.98 13.62 -6.78
N ARG A 61 8.00 14.72 -6.00
CA ARG A 61 9.20 15.36 -5.46
C ARG A 61 9.46 15.02 -3.98
N LEU A 62 8.56 14.27 -3.34
CA LEU A 62 8.70 13.94 -1.93
C LEU A 62 9.79 12.87 -1.76
N LEU A 63 10.55 13.00 -0.66
CA LEU A 63 11.58 12.02 -0.30
C LEU A 63 10.92 10.66 -0.03
N THR A 64 11.54 9.57 -0.49
CA THR A 64 11.02 8.19 -0.32
C THR A 64 10.66 7.88 1.13
N TRP A 65 11.51 8.26 2.09
CA TRP A 65 11.24 7.98 3.50
C TRP A 65 10.00 8.74 4.02
N LYS A 66 9.73 9.95 3.53
CA LYS A 66 8.52 10.70 3.88
C LYS A 66 7.26 10.03 3.33
N LEU A 67 7.32 9.51 2.10
CA LEU A 67 6.21 8.75 1.55
C LEU A 67 6.00 7.43 2.28
N ALA A 68 7.08 6.75 2.66
CA ALA A 68 6.98 5.53 3.47
C ALA A 68 6.28 5.83 4.81
N ALA A 69 6.66 6.92 5.48
CA ALA A 69 6.03 7.35 6.71
C ALA A 69 4.53 7.68 6.52
N TRP A 70 4.17 8.42 5.47
CA TRP A 70 2.77 8.72 5.17
C TRP A 70 1.95 7.48 4.80
N ALA A 71 2.51 6.58 4.00
CA ALA A 71 1.85 5.32 3.65
C ALA A 71 1.62 4.46 4.89
N LEU A 72 2.62 4.35 5.78
CA LEU A 72 2.51 3.62 7.04
C LEU A 72 1.44 4.23 7.93
N LEU A 73 1.45 5.56 8.07
CA LEU A 73 0.46 6.28 8.86
C LEU A 73 -0.96 6.01 8.35
N ILE A 74 -1.18 6.03 7.03
CA ILE A 74 -2.48 5.71 6.43
C ILE A 74 -2.87 4.27 6.73
N CYS A 75 -1.98 3.30 6.47
CA CYS A 75 -2.26 1.88 6.70
C CYS A 75 -2.61 1.62 8.18
N PHE A 76 -1.82 2.18 9.10
CA PHE A 76 -2.04 2.00 10.53
C PHE A 76 -3.30 2.71 11.00
N ALA A 77 -3.59 3.92 10.50
CA ALA A 77 -4.82 4.62 10.82
C ALA A 77 -6.06 3.84 10.35
N VAL A 78 -6.00 3.26 9.15
CA VAL A 78 -7.05 2.38 8.63
C VAL A 78 -7.20 1.13 9.51
N GLU A 79 -6.09 0.48 9.88
CA GLU A 79 -6.09 -0.70 10.73
C GLU A 79 -6.65 -0.40 12.13
N PHE A 80 -6.18 0.66 12.78
CA PHE A 80 -6.70 1.10 14.08
C PHE A 80 -8.16 1.56 14.02
N SER A 81 -8.62 2.08 12.86
CA SER A 81 -10.03 2.40 12.68
C SER A 81 -10.92 1.18 12.90
N GLN A 82 -10.42 -0.05 12.69
CA GLN A 82 -11.16 -1.30 12.89
C GLN A 82 -11.46 -1.58 14.37
N LEU A 83 -10.77 -0.92 15.31
CA LEU A 83 -11.15 -0.96 16.73
C LEU A 83 -12.37 -0.08 17.01
N TYR A 84 -12.68 0.87 16.12
CA TYR A 84 -13.86 1.71 16.19
C TYR A 84 -15.05 1.06 15.47
N GLN A 85 -16.10 0.73 16.24
CA GLN A 85 -17.20 -0.16 15.83
C GLN A 85 -18.58 0.54 15.82
N ALA A 86 -18.61 1.84 15.48
CA ALA A 86 -19.88 2.55 15.38
C ALA A 86 -20.75 2.05 14.20
N PRO A 87 -22.09 2.16 14.27
CA PRO A 87 -22.98 1.63 13.22
C PRO A 87 -22.70 2.22 11.83
N TRP A 88 -22.40 3.52 11.74
CA TRP A 88 -22.16 4.18 10.46
C TRP A 88 -20.91 3.69 9.74
N ILE A 89 -19.81 3.41 10.46
CA ILE A 89 -18.57 2.93 9.84
C ILE A 89 -18.70 1.46 9.46
N ASN A 90 -19.41 0.68 10.27
CA ASN A 90 -19.69 -0.72 9.97
C ASN A 90 -20.65 -0.86 8.78
N ALA A 91 -21.59 0.08 8.58
CA ALA A 91 -22.39 0.13 7.35
C ALA A 91 -21.52 0.34 6.10
N ILE A 92 -20.48 1.18 6.19
CA ILE A 92 -19.51 1.34 5.09
C ILE A 92 -18.73 0.05 4.85
N ARG A 93 -18.22 -0.59 5.91
CA ARG A 93 -17.47 -1.87 5.83
C ARG A 93 -18.30 -3.03 5.28
N ALA A 94 -19.62 -2.98 5.42
CA ALA A 94 -20.52 -4.00 4.88
C ALA A 94 -20.56 -4.01 3.34
N HIS A 95 -20.19 -2.92 2.68
CA HIS A 95 -20.04 -2.88 1.23
C HIS A 95 -18.67 -3.39 0.80
N THR A 96 -18.58 -4.05 -0.36
CA THR A 96 -17.34 -4.67 -0.87
C THR A 96 -16.16 -3.70 -0.95
N LEU A 97 -16.38 -2.48 -1.46
CA LEU A 97 -15.33 -1.46 -1.53
C LEU A 97 -14.90 -0.98 -0.14
N GLY A 98 -15.86 -0.80 0.78
CA GLY A 98 -15.56 -0.44 2.16
C GLY A 98 -14.78 -1.52 2.87
N HIS A 99 -15.14 -2.79 2.67
CA HIS A 99 -14.39 -3.94 3.20
C HIS A 99 -12.96 -3.99 2.65
N LEU A 100 -12.76 -3.80 1.34
CA LEU A 100 -11.44 -3.83 0.71
C LEU A 100 -10.53 -2.68 1.15
N VAL A 101 -11.09 -1.51 1.44
CA VAL A 101 -10.31 -0.32 1.83
C VAL A 101 -10.11 -0.23 3.34
N LEU A 102 -11.14 -0.54 4.13
CA LEU A 102 -11.13 -0.34 5.59
C LEU A 102 -10.86 -1.60 6.40
N GLY A 103 -11.02 -2.78 5.79
CA GLY A 103 -11.00 -4.05 6.52
C GLY A 103 -12.18 -4.20 7.49
N SER A 104 -12.10 -5.19 8.37
CA SER A 104 -13.19 -5.47 9.34
C SER A 104 -12.70 -5.92 10.72
N PHE A 105 -11.50 -6.50 10.82
CA PHE A 105 -10.98 -7.04 12.07
C PHE A 105 -9.50 -6.73 12.20
N PHE A 106 -9.18 -6.08 13.32
CA PHE A 106 -7.83 -5.63 13.62
C PHE A 106 -6.86 -6.80 13.79
N GLY A 107 -5.71 -6.74 13.12
CA GLY A 107 -4.62 -7.71 13.23
C GLY A 107 -3.26 -7.08 13.49
N TRP A 108 -2.59 -7.48 14.58
CA TRP A 108 -1.21 -7.03 14.87
C TRP A 108 -0.22 -7.40 13.78
N LEU A 109 -0.38 -8.58 13.19
CA LEU A 109 0.47 -9.05 12.09
C LEU A 109 0.25 -8.26 10.79
N ASP A 110 -0.90 -7.61 10.64
CA ASP A 110 -1.18 -6.75 9.48
C ASP A 110 -0.25 -5.53 9.51
N LEU A 111 0.05 -4.97 10.69
CA LEU A 111 1.03 -3.88 10.84
C LEU A 111 2.42 -4.28 10.34
N ILE A 112 2.83 -5.52 10.58
CA ILE A 112 4.11 -6.07 10.09
C ILE A 112 4.04 -6.22 8.56
N ALA A 113 2.95 -6.81 8.04
CA ALA A 113 2.74 -6.97 6.61
C ALA A 113 2.78 -5.63 5.86
N TYR A 114 2.12 -4.60 6.40
CA TYR A 114 2.16 -3.24 5.85
C TYR A 114 3.56 -2.65 5.87
N THR A 115 4.30 -2.84 6.96
CA THR A 115 5.69 -2.36 7.08
C THR A 115 6.60 -3.02 6.05
N VAL A 116 6.50 -4.34 5.88
CA VAL A 116 7.26 -5.08 4.88
C VAL A 116 6.89 -4.64 3.47
N GLY A 117 5.60 -4.52 3.16
CA GLY A 117 5.13 -4.03 1.86
C GLY A 117 5.67 -2.64 1.53
N ILE A 118 5.59 -1.70 2.47
CA ILE A 118 6.11 -0.33 2.28
C ILE A 118 7.63 -0.31 2.15
N ALA A 119 8.36 -1.16 2.89
CA ALA A 119 9.81 -1.27 2.74
C ALA A 119 10.18 -1.75 1.33
N ILE A 120 9.47 -2.75 0.80
CA ILE A 120 9.65 -3.25 -0.57
C ILE A 120 9.29 -2.15 -1.60
N ALA A 121 8.17 -1.46 -1.43
CA ALA A 121 7.78 -0.36 -2.33
C ALA A 121 8.82 0.77 -2.33
N ALA A 122 9.35 1.14 -1.17
CA ALA A 122 10.40 2.15 -1.04
C ALA A 122 11.71 1.73 -1.72
N LEU A 123 12.04 0.43 -1.68
CA LEU A 123 13.20 -0.11 -2.40
C LEU A 123 12.99 -0.06 -3.92
N VAL A 124 11.84 -0.55 -4.41
CA VAL A 124 11.45 -0.48 -5.83
C VAL A 124 11.48 0.95 -6.33
N ASP A 125 10.94 1.88 -5.54
CA ASP A 125 10.91 3.30 -5.85
C ASP A 125 12.31 3.89 -6.05
N LYS A 126 13.22 3.66 -5.09
CA LYS A 126 14.62 4.12 -5.17
C LYS A 126 15.40 3.49 -6.32
N LEU A 127 15.17 2.21 -6.59
CA LEU A 127 15.95 1.46 -7.57
C LEU A 127 15.50 1.71 -9.01
N LEU A 128 14.18 1.77 -9.24
CA LEU A 128 13.60 1.68 -10.58
C LEU A 128 12.78 2.91 -10.99
N LEU A 129 12.22 3.65 -10.03
CA LEU A 129 11.24 4.71 -10.31
C LEU A 129 11.81 6.12 -10.23
N PHE A 130 13.00 6.27 -9.65
CA PHE A 130 13.75 7.52 -9.67
C PHE A 130 14.57 7.67 -10.96
N THR A 131 14.49 8.85 -11.56
CA THR A 131 15.37 9.21 -12.65
C THR A 131 16.77 9.44 -12.09
N ARG A 132 17.70 8.53 -12.37
CA ARG A 132 19.14 8.78 -12.24
C ARG A 132 19.52 9.70 -13.39
N ARG A 133 19.62 11.01 -13.14
CA ARG A 133 20.30 11.94 -14.04
C ARG A 133 21.75 12.05 -13.61
#